data_AF-A0AAE8L2J3-F1
#
_entry.id   AF-A0AAE8L2J3-F1
#
_cell.length_a   1.000
_cell.length_b   1.000
_cell.length_c   1.000
_cell.angle_alpha   90.00
_cell.angle_beta   90.00
_cell.angle_gamma   90.00
#
_symmetry.space_group_name_H-M   'P 1'
#
loop_
_entity.id
_entity.type
_entity.pdbx_description
1 polymer ?
#
loop_
_entity_poly.entity_id
_entity_poly.type
_entity_poly.pdbx_seq_one_letter_code
_entity_poly.pdbx_strand_id
1 'polypeptide(L)' 'MRTFTGTIKTDVQGSEVEFEFEVDDNATAEQIEAEAKQAAFELVQWHYEEVK' A
#
# COMPACT_ATOMS: atom_id res chain seq x y z
N MET A 1 -14.08 -10.73 -8.10
CA MET A 1 -13.03 -9.89 -7.51
C MET A 1 -11.80 -10.74 -7.32
N ARG A 2 -10.62 -10.14 -7.46
CA ARG A 2 -9.32 -10.78 -7.31
C ARG A 2 -8.59 -10.15 -6.14
N THR A 3 -8.00 -10.97 -5.28
CA THR A 3 -7.22 -10.51 -4.13
C THR A 3 -5.74 -10.50 -4.47
N PHE A 4 -5.04 -9.44 -4.07
CA PHE A 4 -3.60 -9.28 -4.23
C PHE A 4 -2.96 -8.99 -2.89
N THR A 5 -1.75 -9.50 -2.71
CA THR A 5 -0.89 -9.16 -1.57
C THR A 5 0.04 -8.03 -1.96
N GLY A 6 -0.03 -6.92 -1.23
CA GLY A 6 0.91 -5.81 -1.31
C GLY A 6 1.86 -5.83 -0.11
N THR A 7 3.05 -5.25 -0.29
CA THR A 7 4.02 -5.10 0.80
C THR A 7 4.56 -3.68 0.80
N ILE A 8 4.42 -2.99 1.92
CA ILE A 8 5.07 -1.70 2.18
C ILE A 8 6.39 -2.00 2.88
N LYS A 9 7.50 -1.56 2.29
CA LYS A 9 8.84 -1.72 2.86
C LYS A 9 9.51 -0.37 2.99
N THR A 10 10.02 -0.08 4.18
CA THR A 10 10.92 1.05 4.38
C THR A 10 12.37 0.57 4.47
N ASP A 11 13.34 1.48 4.31
CA ASP A 11 14.78 1.18 4.46
C ASP A 11 15.17 0.74 5.88
N VAL A 12 14.26 0.84 6.86
CA VAL A 12 14.48 0.39 8.24
C VAL A 12 14.13 -1.10 8.34
N GLN A 13 15.10 -1.92 8.74
CA GLN A 13 14.89 -3.35 8.97
C GLN A 13 13.75 -3.60 9.96
N GLY A 14 12.84 -4.52 9.62
CA GLY A 14 11.69 -4.89 10.44
C GLY A 14 10.48 -3.96 10.31
N SER A 15 10.54 -2.96 9.43
CA SER A 15 9.41 -2.07 9.10
C SER A 15 8.77 -2.48 7.77
N GLU A 16 8.38 -3.75 7.68
CA GLU A 16 7.66 -4.32 6.54
C GLU A 16 6.20 -4.56 6.96
N VAL A 17 5.27 -4.04 6.17
CA VAL A 17 3.82 -4.22 6.39
C VAL A 17 3.25 -4.93 5.18
N GLU A 18 2.77 -6.14 5.37
CA GLU A 18 2.02 -6.89 4.38
C GLU A 18 0.54 -6.55 4.50
N PHE A 19 -0.13 -6.38 3.37
CA PHE A 19 -1.55 -6.07 3.31
C PHE A 19 -2.19 -6.73 2.11
N GLU A 20 -3.51 -6.89 2.19
CA GLU A 20 -4.32 -7.47 1.13
C GLU A 20 -5.28 -6.42 0.59
N PHE A 21 -5.47 -6.42 -0.73
CA PHE A 21 -6.43 -5.54 -1.39
C PHE A 21 -7.16 -6.30 -2.49
N GLU A 22 -8.39 -5.88 -2.77
CA GLU A 22 -9.27 -6.51 -3.74
C GLU A 22 -9.49 -5.60 -4.94
N VAL A 23 -9.50 -6.19 -6.13
CA VAL A 23 -9.78 -5.49 -7.39
C VAL A 23 -10.80 -6.26 -8.22
N ASP A 24 -11.38 -5.62 -9.23
CA ASP A 24 -12.25 -6.29 -10.19
C ASP A 24 -11.50 -7.38 -10.98
N ASP A 25 -12.20 -8.43 -11.42
CA ASP A 25 -11.59 -9.49 -12.23
C ASP A 25 -10.99 -8.98 -13.54
N ASN A 26 -11.59 -7.94 -14.11
CA ASN A 26 -11.17 -7.33 -15.37
C ASN A 26 -10.33 -6.06 -15.18
N ALA A 27 -9.85 -5.78 -13.97
CA ALA A 27 -9.02 -4.61 -13.70
C ALA A 27 -7.73 -4.63 -14.55
N THR A 28 -7.41 -3.51 -15.18
CA THR A 28 -6.15 -3.33 -15.91
C THR A 28 -4.98 -3.22 -14.93
N ALA A 29 -3.75 -3.42 -15.41
CA ALA A 29 -2.56 -3.26 -14.58
C ALA A 29 -2.48 -1.86 -13.92
N GLU A 30 -2.90 -0.81 -14.63
CA GLU A 30 -2.93 0.56 -14.09
C GLU A 30 -3.94 0.70 -12.95
N GLN A 31 -5.11 0.08 -13.06
CA GLN A 31 -6.13 0.10 -12.01
C GLN A 31 -5.66 -0.69 -10.77
N ILE A 32 -5.01 -1.84 -10.99
CA ILE A 32 -4.41 -2.63 -9.91
C ILE A 32 -3.34 -1.82 -9.18
N GLU A 33 -2.48 -1.11 -9.92
CA GLU A 33 -1.44 -0.26 -9.31
C GLU A 33 -2.05 0.91 -8.52
N ALA A 34 -3.11 1.53 -9.03
CA ALA A 34 -3.81 2.61 -8.34
C ALA A 34 -4.43 2.13 -7.01
N GLU A 35 -5.11 0.98 -7.03
CA GLU A 35 -5.72 0.38 -5.83
C GLU A 35 -4.66 -0.04 -4.82
N ALA A 36 -3.57 -0.66 -5.28
CA ALA A 36 -2.45 -1.06 -4.43
C ALA A 36 -1.82 0.15 -3.71
N LYS A 37 -1.62 1.27 -4.42
CA LYS A 37 -1.11 2.52 -3.84
C LYS A 37 -2.08 3.08 -2.82
N GLN A 38 -3.37 3.15 -3.15
CA GLN A 38 -4.38 3.68 -2.23
C GLN A 38 -4.43 2.87 -0.94
N ALA A 39 -4.54 1.54 -1.04
CA ALA A 39 -4.52 0.64 0.10
C ALA A 39 -3.23 0.78 0.93
N ALA A 40 -2.07 0.97 0.27
CA ALA A 40 -0.83 1.25 0.98
C ALA A 40 -0.89 2.59 1.74
N PHE A 41 -1.41 3.66 1.13
CA PHE A 41 -1.54 4.97 1.77
C PHE A 41 -2.48 4.95 2.99
N GLU A 42 -3.53 4.12 2.99
CA GLU A 42 -4.43 3.97 4.14
C GLU A 42 -3.73 3.35 5.36
N LEU A 43 -2.64 2.61 5.16
CA LEU A 43 -1.84 2.01 6.23
C LEU A 43 -0.72 2.95 6.71
N VAL A 44 -0.37 3.97 5.93
CA VAL A 44 0.71 4.91 6.26
C VAL A 44 0.16 6.02 7.15
N GLN A 45 0.48 5.97 8.44
CA GLN A 45 0.26 7.10 9.35
C GLN A 45 1.42 8.09 9.22
N TRP A 46 1.18 9.19 8.49
CA TRP A 46 2.17 10.25 8.33
C TRP A 46 2.11 11.25 9.50
N HIS A 47 3.26 11.51 10.11
CA HIS A 47 3.42 12.54 11.15
C HIS A 47 4.64 13.40 10.79
N TYR A 48 4.53 14.71 11.00
CA TYR A 48 5.64 15.65 10.87
C TYR A 48 5.63 16.62 12.05
N GLU A 49 6.82 16.99 12.52
CA GLU A 49 7.04 17.99 13.56
C GLU A 49 8.21 18.91 13.14
N GLU A 50 8.11 20.20 13.46
CA GLU A 50 9.19 21.17 13.22
C GLU A 50 10.32 20.96 14.23
N VAL A 51 11.55 20.74 13.73
CA VAL A 51 12.74 20.62 14.60
C VAL A 51 13.24 22.02 14.96
N LYS A 52 13.43 22.28 16.26
CA LYS A 52 14.04 23.51 16.81
C LYS A 52 15.51 23.34 17.11
#